data_AF-A0A9W8C546-F1
#
_entry.id   AF-A0A9W8C546-F1
#
_cell.length_a   1.000
_cell.length_b   1.000
_cell.length_c   1.000
_cell.angle_alpha   90.00
_cell.angle_beta   90.00
_cell.angle_gamma   90.00
#
_symmetry.space_group_name_H-M   'P 1'
#
loop_
_entity.id
_entity.type
_entity.pdbx_description
1 polymer ?
#
loop_
_entity_poly.entity_id
_entity_poly.type
_entity_poly.pdbx_seq_one_letter_code
_entity_poly.pdbx_strand_id
1 'polypeptide(L)'
;MAEQSEIYLVIGGEGFLGRAIVDALVERRTRTQSSDEIRVLDIRRNHDDANVVFFQGDICNPSNVDAALTANNNNVTTVFHTASPIMKAPTELHTRVNIDGTRVVLDRCRLHNVQKFVYTSSASVVYSGSALEYVDESIPYAKPFADYYSETKARAEQMVLEADDALGMRTAALRPSGIFGPGDRQTTPGALLAQRRNFPVLVQVGSNTALFDFTYVGNLADAHLLCADKMYNEGVAGQAFFITNDEPIGMWSFLRMLWAQVGDTRGPKLIIPNMLASVILVVLRLLALVHVVRHEVPFVFGMTFTPRYFNITKAKKYLGYSPRVPYSEGVQTAVRACLDRWDQEESQKTK
;
A
#
# COMPACT_ATOMS: atom_id res chain seq x y z
N MET A 1 18.84 -16.53 26.32
CA MET A 1 19.08 -17.14 25.00
C MET A 1 19.31 -16.00 24.05
N ALA A 2 20.43 -15.96 23.33
CA ALA A 2 20.60 -14.94 22.29
C ALA A 2 19.43 -15.08 21.30
N GLU A 3 18.69 -14.01 21.03
CA GLU A 3 17.70 -14.03 19.96
C GLU A 3 18.40 -14.49 18.68
N GLN A 4 17.84 -15.50 18.03
CA GLN A 4 18.37 -15.98 16.77
C GLN A 4 18.24 -14.85 15.75
N SER A 5 19.35 -14.46 15.13
CA SER A 5 19.39 -13.38 14.14
C SER A 5 18.39 -13.65 13.03
N GLU A 6 17.55 -12.67 12.71
CA GLU A 6 16.55 -12.79 11.65
C GLU A 6 17.18 -12.40 10.30
N ILE A 7 16.65 -13.01 9.25
CA ILE A 7 16.99 -12.66 7.87
C ILE A 7 15.69 -12.26 7.18
N TYR A 8 15.55 -10.97 6.93
CA TYR A 8 14.37 -10.38 6.30
C TYR A 8 14.59 -10.29 4.79
N LEU A 9 13.60 -10.71 4.00
CA LEU A 9 13.54 -10.41 2.57
C LEU A 9 12.37 -9.48 2.28
N VAL A 10 12.65 -8.29 1.77
CA VAL A 10 11.64 -7.35 1.27
C VAL A 10 11.57 -7.46 -0.25
N ILE A 11 10.50 -8.10 -0.74
CA ILE A 11 10.21 -8.20 -2.17
C ILE A 11 9.44 -6.94 -2.59
N GLY A 12 9.93 -6.25 -3.63
CA GLY A 12 9.46 -4.91 -3.98
C GLY A 12 10.08 -3.81 -3.10
N GLY A 13 11.22 -4.08 -2.47
CA GLY A 13 11.88 -3.18 -1.50
C GLY A 13 12.39 -1.86 -2.06
N GLU A 14 12.43 -1.70 -3.39
CA GLU A 14 12.77 -0.43 -4.05
C GLU A 14 11.52 0.37 -4.48
N GLY A 15 10.34 -0.17 -4.19
CA GLY A 15 9.04 0.49 -4.33
C GLY A 15 8.69 1.40 -3.14
N PHE A 16 7.54 2.07 -3.21
CA PHE A 16 7.11 3.05 -2.21
C PHE A 16 6.97 2.46 -0.79
N LEU A 17 6.11 1.45 -0.62
CA LEU A 17 5.95 0.79 0.68
C LEU A 17 7.17 -0.08 1.05
N GLY A 18 7.70 -0.82 0.07
CA GLY A 18 8.84 -1.70 0.30
C GLY A 18 10.05 -0.95 0.86
N ARG A 19 10.35 0.25 0.35
CA ARG A 19 11.43 1.09 0.88
C ARG A 19 11.17 1.52 2.32
N ALA A 20 9.94 1.91 2.66
CA ALA A 20 9.59 2.26 4.03
C ALA A 20 9.75 1.08 5.01
N ILE A 21 9.47 -0.16 4.57
CA ILE A 21 9.74 -1.37 5.36
C ILE A 21 11.24 -1.60 5.52
N VAL A 22 12.02 -1.43 4.45
CA VAL A 22 13.49 -1.52 4.51
C VAL A 22 14.05 -0.48 5.51
N ASP A 23 13.63 0.77 5.42
CA ASP A 23 14.04 1.84 6.32
C ASP A 23 13.71 1.51 7.78
N ALA A 24 12.49 1.04 8.05
CA ALA A 24 12.07 0.63 9.39
C ALA A 24 12.88 -0.55 9.94
N LEU A 25 13.25 -1.51 9.10
CA LEU A 25 14.12 -2.64 9.50
C LEU A 25 15.55 -2.17 9.80
N VAL A 26 16.12 -1.28 8.98
CA VAL A 26 17.46 -0.72 9.19
C VAL A 26 17.49 0.11 10.48
N GLU A 27 16.46 0.94 10.70
CA GLU A 27 16.32 1.72 11.94
C GLU A 27 16.20 0.79 13.15
N ARG A 28 15.34 -0.24 13.08
CA ARG A 28 15.19 -1.23 14.16
C ARG A 28 16.52 -1.90 14.47
N ARG A 29 17.24 -2.41 13.47
CA ARG A 29 18.56 -3.05 13.63
C ARG A 29 19.57 -2.12 14.28
N THR A 30 19.63 -0.87 13.84
CA THR A 30 20.55 0.14 14.40
C THR A 30 20.22 0.44 15.86
N ARG A 31 18.94 0.61 16.17
CA ARG A 31 18.46 0.92 17.53
C ARG A 31 18.65 -0.25 18.50
N THR A 32 18.45 -1.49 18.05
CA THR A 32 18.60 -2.69 18.89
C THR A 32 20.00 -3.29 18.86
N GLN A 33 20.87 -2.80 17.97
CA GLN A 33 22.19 -3.39 17.69
C GLN A 33 22.09 -4.88 17.32
N SER A 34 21.01 -5.29 16.63
CA SER A 34 20.86 -6.67 16.19
C SER A 34 21.77 -6.99 15.00
N SER A 35 22.06 -8.28 14.82
CA SER A 35 22.82 -8.79 13.67
C SER A 35 21.95 -9.10 12.45
N ASP A 36 20.70 -8.62 12.43
CA ASP A 36 19.71 -8.99 11.41
C ASP A 36 20.19 -8.63 9.99
N GLU A 37 20.02 -9.58 9.07
CA GLU A 37 20.30 -9.36 7.66
C GLU A 37 19.04 -8.86 6.95
N ILE A 38 19.18 -7.82 6.14
CA ILE A 38 18.07 -7.24 5.37
C ILE A 38 18.41 -7.43 3.89
N ARG A 39 17.59 -8.23 3.21
CA ARG A 39 17.69 -8.50 1.78
C ARG A 39 16.57 -7.78 1.04
N VAL A 40 16.87 -7.29 -0.15
CA VAL A 40 15.90 -6.65 -1.04
C VAL A 40 15.91 -7.39 -2.38
N LEU A 41 14.73 -7.80 -2.83
CA LEU A 41 14.52 -8.33 -4.18
C LEU A 41 13.62 -7.37 -4.96
N ASP A 42 14.15 -6.81 -6.05
CA ASP A 42 13.40 -5.91 -6.93
C ASP A 42 13.91 -6.00 -8.38
N ILE A 43 13.07 -5.62 -9.34
CA ILE A 43 13.43 -5.58 -10.76
C ILE A 43 14.40 -4.44 -11.09
N ARG A 44 14.46 -3.41 -10.22
CA ARG A 44 15.27 -2.20 -10.39
C ARG A 44 15.94 -1.84 -9.07
N ARG A 45 17.17 -1.33 -9.15
CA ARG A 45 17.86 -0.72 -8.01
C ARG A 45 17.71 0.80 -8.11
N ASN A 46 17.01 1.42 -7.16
CA ASN A 46 16.89 2.88 -7.10
C ASN A 46 17.81 3.49 -6.03
N HIS A 47 18.22 2.71 -5.02
CA HIS A 47 19.07 3.17 -3.93
C HIS A 47 20.38 2.37 -3.84
N ASP A 48 21.48 3.07 -3.56
CA ASP A 48 22.75 2.45 -3.19
C ASP A 48 22.90 2.45 -1.66
N ASP A 49 22.36 1.41 -1.03
CA ASP A 49 22.29 1.30 0.43
C ASP A 49 23.18 0.16 0.92
N ALA A 50 24.27 0.50 1.62
CA ALA A 50 25.22 -0.45 2.17
C ALA A 50 24.64 -1.27 3.35
N ASN A 51 23.47 -0.90 3.88
CA ASN A 51 22.83 -1.60 4.98
C ASN A 51 22.08 -2.86 4.55
N VAL A 52 21.88 -3.06 3.25
CA VAL A 52 21.06 -4.14 2.69
C VAL A 52 21.83 -4.94 1.64
N VAL A 53 21.43 -6.21 1.48
CA VAL A 53 21.90 -7.05 0.37
C VAL A 53 20.87 -7.00 -0.75
N PHE A 54 21.23 -6.40 -1.88
CA PHE A 54 20.33 -6.21 -3.01
C PHE A 54 20.44 -7.34 -4.04
N PHE A 55 19.29 -7.86 -4.47
CA PHE A 55 19.15 -8.85 -5.53
C PHE A 55 18.29 -8.24 -6.64
N GLN A 56 18.87 -8.08 -7.83
CA GLN A 56 18.09 -7.69 -9.00
C GLN A 56 17.42 -8.93 -9.59
N GLY A 57 16.08 -8.93 -9.69
CA GLY A 57 15.37 -10.09 -10.23
C GLY A 57 13.88 -9.90 -10.39
N ASP A 58 13.28 -10.77 -11.20
CA ASP A 58 11.83 -10.85 -11.40
C ASP A 58 11.27 -11.98 -10.52
N ILE A 59 10.22 -11.68 -9.76
CA ILE A 59 9.53 -12.66 -8.89
C ILE A 59 8.86 -13.79 -9.69
N CYS A 60 8.63 -13.58 -10.99
CA CYS A 60 8.13 -14.61 -11.89
C CYS A 60 9.22 -15.62 -12.31
N ASN A 61 10.49 -15.34 -12.01
CA ASN A 61 11.61 -16.25 -12.24
C ASN A 61 12.00 -16.95 -10.92
N PRO A 62 11.73 -18.26 -10.77
CA PRO A 62 12.04 -19.00 -9.54
C PRO A 62 13.50 -18.87 -9.10
N SER A 63 14.46 -18.90 -10.03
CA SER A 63 15.88 -18.80 -9.72
C SER A 63 16.28 -17.45 -9.13
N ASN A 64 15.59 -16.36 -9.50
CA ASN A 64 15.82 -15.05 -8.90
C ASN A 64 15.34 -15.01 -7.44
N VAL A 65 14.18 -15.63 -7.17
CA VAL A 65 13.65 -15.75 -5.81
C VAL A 65 14.54 -16.66 -4.96
N ASP A 66 14.96 -17.81 -5.50
CA ASP A 66 15.87 -18.76 -4.83
C ASP A 66 17.19 -18.10 -4.41
N ALA A 67 17.77 -17.28 -5.30
CA ALA A 67 19.01 -16.56 -5.02
C ALA A 67 18.87 -15.60 -3.84
N ALA A 68 17.75 -14.88 -3.73
CA ALA A 68 17.50 -13.97 -2.61
C ALA A 68 17.20 -14.73 -1.30
N LEU A 69 16.51 -15.87 -1.38
CA LEU A 69 16.14 -16.67 -0.21
C LEU A 69 17.33 -17.39 0.45
N THR A 70 18.34 -17.79 -0.33
CA THR A 70 19.41 -18.71 0.14
C THR A 70 20.83 -18.12 0.11
N ALA A 71 20.96 -16.83 -0.19
CA ALA A 71 22.26 -16.16 -0.26
C ALA A 71 23.10 -16.35 1.02
N ASN A 72 24.43 -16.32 0.85
CA ASN A 72 25.40 -16.47 1.93
C ASN A 72 25.25 -17.76 2.76
N ASN A 73 24.67 -18.82 2.16
CA ASN A 73 24.37 -20.10 2.82
C ASN A 73 23.44 -19.98 4.04
N ASN A 74 22.68 -18.88 4.13
CA ASN A 74 21.69 -18.65 5.18
C ASN A 74 20.30 -18.43 4.58
N ASN A 75 19.30 -19.09 5.17
CA ASN A 75 17.93 -19.02 4.71
C ASN A 75 17.20 -17.82 5.32
N VAL A 76 16.40 -17.14 4.49
CA VAL A 76 15.45 -16.11 4.93
C VAL A 76 14.45 -16.69 5.93
N THR A 77 14.26 -16.00 7.05
CA THR A 77 13.27 -16.36 8.08
C THR A 77 11.92 -15.68 7.83
N THR A 78 11.95 -14.43 7.36
CA THR A 78 10.76 -13.60 7.20
C THR A 78 10.72 -12.92 5.83
N VAL A 79 9.62 -13.07 5.11
CA VAL A 79 9.38 -12.40 3.83
C VAL A 79 8.28 -11.34 3.96
N PHE A 80 8.57 -10.14 3.48
CA PHE A 80 7.60 -9.08 3.24
C PHE A 80 7.37 -8.96 1.72
N HIS A 81 6.19 -9.39 1.25
CA HIS A 81 5.85 -9.37 -0.17
C HIS A 81 5.01 -8.15 -0.52
N THR A 82 5.68 -7.12 -1.05
CA THR A 82 5.07 -5.82 -1.40
C THR A 82 4.98 -5.58 -2.91
N ALA A 83 5.57 -6.48 -3.72
CA ALA A 83 5.65 -6.28 -5.16
C ALA A 83 4.26 -6.32 -5.80
N SER A 84 3.97 -5.28 -6.58
CA SER A 84 2.72 -5.16 -7.34
C SER A 84 2.91 -4.11 -8.45
N PRO A 85 2.32 -4.30 -9.64
CA PRO A 85 2.28 -3.25 -10.64
C PRO A 85 1.44 -2.05 -10.14
N ILE A 86 1.74 -0.86 -10.68
CA ILE A 86 0.86 0.30 -10.45
C ILE A 86 -0.55 0.02 -10.97
N MET A 87 -1.58 0.58 -10.33
CA MET A 87 -2.99 0.33 -10.71
C MET A 87 -3.29 0.54 -12.20
N LYS A 88 -2.60 1.48 -12.87
CA LYS A 88 -2.73 1.79 -14.29
C LYS A 88 -1.98 0.85 -15.25
N ALA A 89 -1.30 -0.16 -14.73
CA ALA A 89 -0.60 -1.14 -15.53
C ALA A 89 -1.57 -1.99 -16.38
N PRO A 90 -1.11 -2.56 -17.50
CA PRO A 90 -1.90 -3.51 -18.28
C PRO A 90 -2.40 -4.68 -17.44
N THR A 91 -3.59 -5.20 -17.79
CA THR A 91 -4.23 -6.32 -17.11
C THR A 91 -3.35 -7.56 -17.06
N GLU A 92 -2.64 -7.85 -18.14
CA GLU A 92 -1.75 -9.02 -18.23
C GLU A 92 -0.61 -8.92 -17.22
N LEU A 93 -0.12 -7.70 -16.96
CA LEU A 93 0.94 -7.47 -15.98
C LEU A 93 0.44 -7.67 -14.55
N HIS A 94 -0.80 -7.28 -14.24
CA HIS A 94 -1.42 -7.54 -12.93
C HIS A 94 -1.54 -9.03 -12.66
N THR A 95 -2.02 -9.83 -13.62
CA THR A 95 -2.08 -11.29 -13.46
C THR A 95 -0.70 -11.90 -13.31
N ARG A 96 0.23 -11.56 -14.20
CA ARG A 96 1.59 -12.11 -14.17
C ARG A 96 2.29 -11.84 -12.83
N VAL A 97 2.22 -10.61 -12.32
CA VAL A 97 2.95 -10.23 -11.10
C VAL A 97 2.18 -10.59 -9.84
N ASN A 98 0.92 -10.14 -9.72
CA ASN A 98 0.16 -10.34 -8.48
C ASN A 98 -0.24 -11.80 -8.28
N ILE A 99 -0.55 -12.55 -9.34
CA ILE A 99 -0.98 -13.95 -9.23
C ILE A 99 0.20 -14.88 -9.44
N ASP A 100 0.79 -14.90 -10.64
CA ASP A 100 1.80 -15.91 -10.98
C ASP A 100 3.11 -15.68 -10.21
N GLY A 101 3.56 -14.44 -10.10
CA GLY A 101 4.72 -14.06 -9.28
C GLY A 101 4.54 -14.40 -7.81
N THR A 102 3.38 -14.10 -7.22
CA THR A 102 3.08 -14.49 -5.83
C THR A 102 3.07 -16.00 -5.65
N ARG A 103 2.55 -16.77 -6.62
CA ARG A 103 2.60 -18.24 -6.58
C ARG A 103 4.05 -18.75 -6.56
N VAL A 104 4.90 -18.25 -7.47
CA VAL A 104 6.32 -18.60 -7.50
C VAL A 104 6.98 -18.30 -6.16
N VAL A 105 6.75 -17.11 -5.61
CA VAL A 105 7.31 -16.70 -4.32
C VAL A 105 6.86 -17.64 -3.20
N LEU A 106 5.57 -17.96 -3.09
CA LEU A 106 5.04 -18.88 -2.08
C LEU A 106 5.67 -20.28 -2.20
N ASP A 107 5.77 -20.81 -3.41
CA ASP A 107 6.36 -22.12 -3.67
C ASP A 107 7.84 -22.18 -3.27
N ARG A 108 8.62 -21.14 -3.62
CA ARG A 108 10.04 -21.04 -3.23
C ARG A 108 10.21 -20.84 -1.73
N CYS A 109 9.38 -20.02 -1.10
CA CYS A 109 9.41 -19.81 0.35
C CYS A 109 9.19 -21.13 1.11
N ARG A 110 8.23 -21.94 0.68
CA ARG A 110 7.98 -23.28 1.23
C ARG A 110 9.17 -24.23 1.02
N LEU A 111 9.71 -24.27 -0.19
CA LEU A 111 10.87 -25.11 -0.52
C LEU A 111 12.08 -24.81 0.37
N HIS A 112 12.30 -23.54 0.70
CA HIS A 112 13.43 -23.07 1.52
C HIS A 112 13.09 -22.90 3.01
N ASN A 113 11.92 -23.37 3.45
CA ASN A 113 11.47 -23.34 4.85
C ASN A 113 11.42 -21.93 5.48
N VAL A 114 10.96 -20.94 4.71
CA VAL A 114 10.64 -19.61 5.25
C VAL A 114 9.58 -19.76 6.34
N GLN A 115 9.79 -19.09 7.46
CA GLN A 115 8.96 -19.23 8.66
C GLN A 115 7.75 -18.30 8.63
N LYS A 116 7.94 -17.05 8.19
CA LYS A 116 6.95 -15.98 8.26
C LYS A 116 6.78 -15.31 6.89
N PHE A 117 5.54 -15.20 6.43
CA PHE A 117 5.21 -14.54 5.16
C PHE A 117 4.13 -13.47 5.36
N VAL A 118 4.50 -12.21 5.24
CA VAL A 118 3.57 -11.07 5.33
C VAL A 118 3.33 -10.50 3.94
N TYR A 119 2.09 -10.57 3.48
CA TYR A 119 1.68 -10.06 2.18
C TYR A 119 1.01 -8.69 2.28
N THR A 120 1.46 -7.75 1.47
CA THR A 120 0.73 -6.49 1.28
C THR A 120 -0.43 -6.72 0.32
N SER A 121 -1.65 -6.84 0.85
CA SER A 121 -2.89 -6.84 0.09
C SER A 121 -3.37 -5.39 -0.17
N SER A 122 -4.67 -5.18 -0.30
CA SER A 122 -5.29 -3.87 -0.50
C SER A 122 -6.68 -3.85 0.13
N ALA A 123 -7.09 -2.74 0.74
CA ALA A 123 -8.48 -2.58 1.17
C ALA A 123 -9.47 -2.53 -0.01
N SER A 124 -8.99 -2.50 -1.27
CA SER A 124 -9.83 -2.56 -2.46
C SER A 124 -10.34 -3.97 -2.79
N VAL A 125 -9.79 -5.02 -2.17
CA VAL A 125 -10.24 -6.41 -2.38
C VAL A 125 -11.68 -6.66 -1.92
N VAL A 126 -12.25 -5.74 -1.14
CA VAL A 126 -13.64 -5.78 -0.66
C VAL A 126 -14.51 -4.68 -1.29
N TYR A 127 -13.96 -3.89 -2.21
CA TYR A 127 -14.65 -2.76 -2.83
C TYR A 127 -15.31 -3.14 -4.16
N SER A 128 -16.64 -3.02 -4.21
CA SER A 128 -17.47 -3.29 -5.39
C SER A 128 -17.99 -2.02 -6.09
N GLY A 129 -17.50 -0.84 -5.71
CA GLY A 129 -17.97 0.44 -6.25
C GLY A 129 -19.08 1.12 -5.45
N SER A 130 -19.35 0.63 -4.24
CA SER A 130 -20.35 1.14 -3.29
C SER A 130 -19.70 1.54 -1.97
N ALA A 131 -20.41 2.35 -1.18
CA ALA A 131 -19.97 2.82 0.14
C ALA A 131 -19.49 1.66 1.05
N LEU A 132 -18.38 1.90 1.75
CA LEU A 132 -17.87 1.04 2.82
C LEU A 132 -17.71 1.91 4.07
N GLU A 133 -18.55 1.66 5.07
CA GLU A 133 -18.61 2.48 6.28
C GLU A 133 -18.27 1.65 7.52
N TYR A 134 -17.07 1.88 8.06
CA TYR A 134 -16.57 1.22 9.26
C TYR A 134 -16.61 -0.32 9.21
N VAL A 135 -16.38 -0.89 8.03
CA VAL A 135 -16.42 -2.34 7.81
C VAL A 135 -15.15 -3.02 8.34
N ASP A 136 -15.28 -4.23 8.86
CA ASP A 136 -14.18 -5.06 9.35
C ASP A 136 -13.88 -6.23 8.39
N GLU A 137 -12.93 -7.10 8.75
CA GLU A 137 -12.48 -8.20 7.89
C GLU A 137 -13.52 -9.32 7.68
N SER A 138 -14.69 -9.27 8.34
CA SER A 138 -15.80 -10.20 8.06
C SER A 138 -16.49 -9.92 6.72
N ILE A 139 -16.29 -8.73 6.15
CA ILE A 139 -16.83 -8.39 4.84
C ILE A 139 -16.24 -9.33 3.76
N PRO A 140 -17.08 -9.92 2.89
CA PRO A 140 -16.59 -10.79 1.83
C PRO A 140 -15.78 -10.01 0.79
N TYR A 141 -14.93 -10.73 0.05
CA TYR A 141 -14.35 -10.21 -1.18
C TYR A 141 -15.43 -9.67 -2.12
N ALA A 142 -15.11 -8.58 -2.83
CA ALA A 142 -16.06 -7.90 -3.70
C ALA A 142 -16.56 -8.81 -4.84
N LYS A 143 -17.86 -8.71 -5.14
CA LYS A 143 -18.52 -9.39 -6.27
C LYS A 143 -19.57 -8.45 -6.89
N PRO A 144 -19.32 -7.87 -8.08
CA PRO A 144 -18.06 -7.86 -8.82
C PRO A 144 -16.99 -6.99 -8.12
N PHE A 145 -15.73 -7.15 -8.52
CA PHE A 145 -14.66 -6.21 -8.15
C PHE A 145 -14.82 -4.89 -8.90
N ALA A 146 -14.44 -3.77 -8.26
CA ALA A 146 -14.49 -2.45 -8.90
C ALA A 146 -13.49 -2.29 -10.07
N ASP A 147 -12.39 -3.04 -10.04
CA ASP A 147 -11.33 -2.99 -11.05
C ASP A 147 -10.50 -4.30 -11.04
N TYR A 148 -9.71 -4.50 -12.10
CA TYR A 148 -8.91 -5.71 -12.28
C TYR A 148 -7.72 -5.83 -11.31
N TYR A 149 -7.16 -4.70 -10.86
CA TYR A 149 -6.11 -4.71 -9.85
C TYR A 149 -6.67 -5.30 -8.54
N SER A 150 -7.84 -4.83 -8.11
CA SER A 150 -8.53 -5.32 -6.92
C SER A 150 -8.85 -6.82 -6.99
N GLU A 151 -9.28 -7.31 -8.15
CA GLU A 151 -9.49 -8.74 -8.39
C GLU A 151 -8.21 -9.57 -8.25
N THR A 152 -7.11 -9.15 -8.90
CA THR A 152 -5.84 -9.90 -8.84
C THR A 152 -5.21 -9.86 -7.45
N LYS A 153 -5.33 -8.74 -6.71
CA LYS A 153 -4.91 -8.64 -5.31
C LYS A 153 -5.73 -9.55 -4.40
N ALA A 154 -7.04 -9.68 -4.64
CA ALA A 154 -7.90 -10.58 -3.88
C ALA A 154 -7.51 -12.05 -4.09
N ARG A 155 -7.29 -12.47 -5.35
CA ARG A 155 -6.83 -13.84 -5.66
C ARG A 155 -5.48 -14.15 -5.03
N ALA A 156 -4.56 -13.20 -5.06
CA ALA A 156 -3.26 -13.34 -4.42
C ALA A 156 -3.36 -13.42 -2.89
N GLU A 157 -4.23 -12.61 -2.27
CA GLU A 157 -4.50 -12.70 -0.83
C GLU A 157 -5.07 -14.08 -0.46
N GLN A 158 -6.02 -14.61 -1.23
CA GLN A 158 -6.57 -15.95 -1.02
C GLN A 158 -5.47 -17.01 -1.07
N MET A 159 -4.62 -17.02 -2.11
CA MET A 159 -3.49 -17.96 -2.21
C MET A 159 -2.53 -17.86 -1.01
N VAL A 160 -2.25 -16.65 -0.52
CA VAL A 160 -1.37 -16.45 0.63
C VAL A 160 -2.00 -16.98 1.92
N LEU A 161 -3.28 -16.69 2.17
CA LEU A 161 -3.97 -17.15 3.37
C LEU A 161 -4.18 -18.67 3.36
N GLU A 162 -4.50 -19.24 2.20
CA GLU A 162 -4.55 -20.70 1.99
C GLU A 162 -3.18 -21.36 2.14
N ALA A 163 -2.09 -20.58 2.05
CA ALA A 163 -0.75 -21.09 2.20
C ALA A 163 -0.26 -21.21 3.65
N ASP A 164 -1.03 -20.74 4.63
CA ASP A 164 -0.74 -20.86 6.05
C ASP A 164 -0.67 -22.33 6.49
N ASP A 165 0.43 -22.71 7.13
CA ASP A 165 0.64 -24.06 7.66
C ASP A 165 1.18 -23.96 9.11
N ALA A 166 0.48 -24.58 10.05
CA ALA A 166 0.86 -24.59 11.46
C ALA A 166 2.17 -25.35 11.75
N LEU A 167 2.53 -26.32 10.89
CA LEU A 167 3.77 -27.07 10.99
C LEU A 167 4.87 -26.51 10.05
N GLY A 168 4.55 -25.47 9.29
CA GLY A 168 5.43 -24.91 8.26
C GLY A 168 5.41 -23.38 8.26
N MET A 169 5.23 -22.81 7.07
CA MET A 169 5.22 -21.36 6.87
C MET A 169 3.92 -20.74 7.39
N ARG A 170 4.03 -19.78 8.30
CA ARG A 170 2.89 -18.99 8.78
C ARG A 170 2.71 -17.76 7.89
N THR A 171 1.47 -17.46 7.51
CA THR A 171 1.18 -16.35 6.58
C THR A 171 0.19 -15.34 7.17
N ALA A 172 0.25 -14.09 6.72
CA ALA A 172 -0.77 -13.08 7.03
C ALA A 172 -0.85 -12.04 5.90
N ALA A 173 -1.98 -11.34 5.79
CA ALA A 173 -2.20 -10.31 4.77
C ALA A 173 -2.63 -8.97 5.39
N LEU A 174 -2.04 -7.87 4.91
CA LEU A 174 -2.38 -6.52 5.35
C LEU A 174 -3.11 -5.75 4.24
N ARG A 175 -4.27 -5.19 4.54
CA ARG A 175 -5.16 -4.46 3.63
C ARG A 175 -5.09 -2.94 3.90
N PRO A 176 -4.09 -2.23 3.36
CA PRO A 176 -4.00 -0.77 3.50
C PRO A 176 -5.03 -0.02 2.66
N SER A 177 -5.34 1.23 3.04
CA SER A 177 -6.15 2.16 2.26
C SER A 177 -5.41 3.48 2.03
N GLY A 178 -5.40 3.99 0.78
CA GLY A 178 -4.93 5.35 0.49
C GLY A 178 -3.52 5.67 1.01
N ILE A 179 -2.51 4.87 0.65
CA ILE A 179 -1.15 5.05 1.17
C ILE A 179 -0.59 6.40 0.71
N PHE A 180 0.00 7.16 1.64
CA PHE A 180 0.68 8.43 1.37
C PHE A 180 1.93 8.59 2.26
N GLY A 181 2.87 9.44 1.87
CA GLY A 181 4.14 9.61 2.58
C GLY A 181 5.33 9.86 1.65
N PRO A 182 6.56 9.92 2.20
CA PRO A 182 7.79 10.03 1.41
C PRO A 182 7.92 8.90 0.38
N GLY A 183 8.18 9.25 -0.88
CA GLY A 183 8.26 8.29 -1.99
C GLY A 183 6.93 8.03 -2.70
N ASP A 184 5.82 8.61 -2.24
CA ASP A 184 4.53 8.57 -2.92
C ASP A 184 4.61 9.20 -4.32
N ARG A 185 4.06 8.48 -5.31
CA ARG A 185 4.03 8.87 -6.73
C ARG A 185 2.63 9.16 -7.25
N GLN A 186 1.60 9.06 -6.42
CA GLN A 186 0.20 9.14 -6.85
C GLN A 186 -0.60 10.17 -6.05
N THR A 187 -0.72 10.01 -4.73
CA THR A 187 -1.69 10.77 -3.92
C THR A 187 -1.23 12.22 -3.74
N THR A 188 -0.07 12.40 -3.11
CA THR A 188 0.58 13.68 -2.82
C THR A 188 0.91 14.46 -4.11
N PRO A 189 1.67 13.91 -5.08
CA PRO A 189 1.96 14.65 -6.31
C PRO A 189 0.69 14.94 -7.11
N GLY A 190 -0.29 14.03 -7.13
CA GLY A 190 -1.57 14.25 -7.79
C GLY A 190 -2.31 15.46 -7.20
N ALA A 191 -2.39 15.54 -5.87
CA ALA A 191 -3.00 16.67 -5.16
C ALA A 191 -2.26 17.99 -5.43
N LEU A 192 -0.93 18.00 -5.37
CA LEU A 192 -0.13 19.21 -5.60
C LEU A 192 -0.17 19.68 -7.06
N LEU A 193 -0.20 18.77 -8.04
CA LEU A 193 -0.39 19.13 -9.45
C LEU A 193 -1.78 19.72 -9.71
N ALA A 194 -2.80 19.17 -9.07
CA ALA A 194 -4.15 19.73 -9.07
C ALA A 194 -4.15 21.17 -8.53
N GLN A 195 -3.45 21.38 -7.42
CA GLN A 195 -3.28 22.69 -6.79
C GLN A 195 -2.62 23.69 -7.74
N ARG A 196 -1.49 23.33 -8.35
CA ARG A 196 -0.76 24.17 -9.33
C ARG A 196 -1.64 24.59 -10.52
N ARG A 197 -2.63 23.76 -10.90
CA ARG A 197 -3.58 24.03 -11.99
C ARG A 197 -4.85 24.77 -11.54
N ASN A 198 -4.95 25.18 -10.28
CA ASN A 198 -6.17 25.74 -9.66
C ASN A 198 -7.41 24.83 -9.78
N PHE A 199 -7.23 23.51 -9.93
CA PHE A 199 -8.28 22.54 -10.22
C PHE A 199 -7.94 21.21 -9.54
N PRO A 200 -8.68 20.66 -8.56
CA PRO A 200 -10.02 20.96 -8.04
C PRO A 200 -10.04 21.76 -6.73
N VAL A 201 -9.02 22.58 -6.43
CA VAL A 201 -9.01 23.45 -5.23
C VAL A 201 -10.28 24.31 -5.11
N LEU A 202 -10.84 24.71 -6.25
CA LEU A 202 -12.02 25.58 -6.32
C LEU A 202 -13.36 24.83 -6.47
N VAL A 203 -13.34 23.53 -6.80
CA VAL A 203 -14.55 22.73 -7.05
C VAL A 203 -14.54 21.51 -6.14
N GLN A 204 -15.39 21.55 -5.11
CA GLN A 204 -15.61 20.43 -4.22
C GLN A 204 -16.82 19.61 -4.68
N VAL A 205 -16.68 18.29 -4.66
CA VAL A 205 -17.78 17.36 -4.89
C VAL A 205 -18.30 16.87 -3.54
N GLY A 206 -19.57 17.10 -3.29
CA GLY A 206 -20.24 16.75 -2.06
C GLY A 206 -19.93 17.64 -0.86
N SER A 207 -20.52 17.31 0.28
CA SER A 207 -20.41 18.05 1.54
C SER A 207 -19.10 17.80 2.30
N ASN A 208 -18.17 17.00 1.76
CA ASN A 208 -16.96 16.55 2.45
C ASN A 208 -17.23 15.78 3.75
N THR A 209 -18.41 15.16 3.85
CA THR A 209 -18.79 14.30 4.98
C THR A 209 -18.56 12.81 4.69
N ALA A 210 -18.28 12.45 3.43
CA ALA A 210 -17.86 11.11 3.06
C ALA A 210 -16.45 10.86 3.58
N LEU A 211 -16.34 10.06 4.65
CA LEU A 211 -15.08 9.72 5.29
C LEU A 211 -14.28 8.72 4.47
N PHE A 212 -12.97 8.87 4.49
CA PHE A 212 -12.01 8.04 3.78
C PHE A 212 -10.78 7.78 4.65
N ASP A 213 -10.20 6.59 4.53
CA ASP A 213 -8.92 6.25 5.15
C ASP A 213 -7.74 6.46 4.20
N PHE A 214 -6.81 7.31 4.63
CA PHE A 214 -5.45 7.39 4.09
C PHE A 214 -4.46 6.81 5.11
N THR A 215 -3.49 6.01 4.70
CA THR A 215 -2.52 5.40 5.62
C THR A 215 -1.13 6.00 5.40
N TYR A 216 -0.51 6.55 6.44
CA TYR A 216 0.87 7.00 6.34
C TYR A 216 1.80 5.80 6.14
N VAL A 217 2.70 5.89 5.16
CA VAL A 217 3.55 4.76 4.75
C VAL A 217 4.42 4.22 5.89
N GLY A 218 4.90 5.08 6.79
CA GLY A 218 5.68 4.66 7.96
C GLY A 218 4.84 3.86 8.97
N ASN A 219 3.58 4.27 9.22
CA ASN A 219 2.66 3.51 10.05
C ASN A 219 2.34 2.16 9.42
N LEU A 220 2.23 2.10 8.10
CA LEU A 220 2.00 0.85 7.38
C LEU A 220 3.24 -0.07 7.45
N ALA A 221 4.45 0.48 7.34
CA ALA A 221 5.68 -0.28 7.52
C ALA A 221 5.77 -0.87 8.93
N ASP A 222 5.48 -0.08 9.96
CA ASP A 222 5.37 -0.54 11.36
C ASP A 222 4.37 -1.69 11.50
N ALA A 223 3.21 -1.61 10.84
CA ALA A 223 2.23 -2.70 10.83
C ALA A 223 2.77 -4.01 10.23
N HIS A 224 3.62 -3.93 9.20
CA HIS A 224 4.25 -5.12 8.62
C HIS A 224 5.21 -5.77 9.62
N LEU A 225 6.07 -4.97 10.26
CA LEU A 225 6.99 -5.47 11.28
C LEU A 225 6.23 -6.08 12.47
N LEU A 226 5.20 -5.40 12.98
CA LEU A 226 4.34 -5.95 14.04
C LEU A 226 3.66 -7.25 13.63
N CYS A 227 3.19 -7.35 12.38
CA CYS A 227 2.58 -8.57 11.87
C CYS A 227 3.57 -9.75 11.85
N ALA A 228 4.82 -9.51 11.44
CA ALA A 228 5.86 -10.53 11.49
C ALA A 228 6.23 -10.92 12.93
N ASP A 229 6.39 -9.94 13.82
CA ASP A 229 6.75 -10.15 15.23
C ASP A 229 5.65 -10.92 15.99
N LYS A 230 4.37 -10.75 15.60
CA LYS A 230 3.21 -11.40 16.23
C LYS A 230 2.70 -12.62 15.47
N MET A 231 3.38 -13.07 14.42
CA MET A 231 2.89 -14.12 13.51
C MET A 231 2.46 -15.41 14.24
N TYR A 232 3.16 -15.80 15.30
CA TYR A 232 2.88 -17.00 16.08
C TYR A 232 1.85 -16.81 17.19
N ASN A 233 1.35 -15.59 17.41
CA ASN A 233 0.27 -15.36 18.36
C ASN A 233 -1.05 -15.89 17.81
N GLU A 234 -1.92 -16.33 18.72
CA GLU A 234 -3.26 -16.79 18.38
C GLU A 234 -4.02 -15.69 17.62
N GLY A 235 -4.64 -16.05 16.49
CA GLY A 235 -5.45 -15.14 15.68
C GLY A 235 -4.66 -14.21 14.73
N VAL A 236 -3.35 -14.41 14.56
CA VAL A 236 -2.54 -13.65 13.57
C VAL A 236 -2.36 -14.40 12.27
N ALA A 237 -1.75 -15.59 12.33
CA ALA A 237 -1.47 -16.35 11.13
C ALA A 237 -2.74 -16.93 10.48
N GLY A 238 -2.72 -17.03 9.14
CA GLY A 238 -3.87 -17.34 8.30
C GLY A 238 -4.91 -16.22 8.21
N GLN A 239 -4.61 -15.00 8.68
CA GLN A 239 -5.59 -13.90 8.77
C GLN A 239 -5.22 -12.68 7.91
N ALA A 240 -6.26 -11.95 7.50
CA ALA A 240 -6.15 -10.61 6.94
C ALA A 240 -6.46 -9.53 8.01
N PHE A 241 -5.88 -8.34 7.83
CA PHE A 241 -6.06 -7.17 8.69
C PHE A 241 -6.19 -5.87 7.89
N PHE A 242 -7.20 -5.06 8.16
CA PHE A 242 -7.23 -3.67 7.67
C PHE A 242 -6.21 -2.82 8.44
N ILE A 243 -5.41 -2.05 7.71
CA ILE A 243 -4.39 -1.16 8.28
C ILE A 243 -4.63 0.27 7.78
N THR A 244 -5.08 1.14 8.67
CA THR A 244 -5.38 2.55 8.39
C THR A 244 -4.72 3.46 9.42
N ASN A 245 -4.76 4.78 9.21
CA ASN A 245 -4.28 5.73 10.22
C ASN A 245 -5.21 5.88 11.44
N ASP A 246 -6.32 5.14 11.51
CA ASP A 246 -7.31 5.22 12.60
C ASP A 246 -7.94 6.62 12.81
N GLU A 247 -7.82 7.47 11.79
CA GLU A 247 -8.26 8.87 11.79
C GLU A 247 -9.11 9.15 10.53
N PRO A 248 -10.25 8.47 10.30
CA PRO A 248 -11.00 8.63 9.06
C PRO A 248 -11.38 10.10 8.82
N ILE A 249 -11.07 10.61 7.63
CA ILE A 249 -11.16 12.04 7.30
C ILE A 249 -11.93 12.25 6.00
N GLY A 250 -12.63 13.38 5.87
CA GLY A 250 -13.23 13.75 4.59
C GLY A 250 -12.18 13.88 3.48
N MET A 251 -12.44 13.32 2.30
CA MET A 251 -11.53 13.37 1.14
C MET A 251 -10.98 14.78 0.89
N TRP A 252 -11.84 15.80 0.90
CA TRP A 252 -11.43 17.18 0.64
C TRP A 252 -10.72 17.82 1.82
N SER A 253 -11.00 17.39 3.06
CA SER A 253 -10.21 17.81 4.22
C SER A 253 -8.76 17.32 4.08
N PHE A 254 -8.54 16.05 3.70
CA PHE A 254 -7.20 15.53 3.47
C PHE A 254 -6.47 16.27 2.34
N LEU A 255 -7.13 16.50 1.19
CA LEU A 255 -6.56 17.28 0.08
C LEU A 255 -6.18 18.70 0.51
N ARG A 256 -7.03 19.37 1.30
CA ARG A 256 -6.72 20.70 1.84
C ARG A 256 -5.54 20.69 2.81
N MET A 257 -5.35 19.63 3.59
CA MET A 257 -4.15 19.50 4.44
C MET A 257 -2.87 19.49 3.58
N LEU A 258 -2.88 18.77 2.45
CA LEU A 258 -1.76 18.75 1.50
C LEU A 258 -1.52 20.13 0.87
N TRP A 259 -2.58 20.81 0.44
CA TRP A 259 -2.49 22.14 -0.19
C TRP A 259 -2.02 23.23 0.78
N ALA A 260 -2.42 23.14 2.06
CA ALA A 260 -1.97 24.08 3.07
C ALA A 260 -0.45 24.05 3.27
N GLN A 261 0.22 22.91 3.06
CA GLN A 261 1.69 22.80 3.14
C GLN A 261 2.42 23.60 2.06
N VAL A 262 1.76 23.92 0.95
CA VAL A 262 2.29 24.79 -0.11
C VAL A 262 1.69 26.20 -0.06
N GLY A 263 1.12 26.59 1.08
CA GLY A 263 0.55 27.92 1.32
C GLY A 263 -0.85 28.14 0.74
N ASP A 264 -1.52 27.11 0.24
CA ASP A 264 -2.86 27.23 -0.34
C ASP A 264 -3.94 26.88 0.70
N THR A 265 -4.49 27.92 1.31
CA THR A 265 -5.56 27.83 2.31
C THR A 265 -6.94 28.17 1.74
N ARG A 266 -7.09 28.18 0.42
CA ARG A 266 -8.35 28.57 -0.23
C ARG A 266 -9.43 27.52 0.02
N GLY A 267 -10.65 27.98 0.29
CA GLY A 267 -11.85 27.15 0.32
C GLY A 267 -12.44 26.90 -1.07
N PRO A 268 -13.37 25.93 -1.21
CA PRO A 268 -14.05 25.70 -2.47
C PRO A 268 -14.90 26.92 -2.85
N LYS A 269 -14.87 27.31 -4.12
CA LYS A 269 -15.76 28.35 -4.68
C LYS A 269 -17.09 27.77 -5.16
N LEU A 270 -17.06 26.51 -5.60
CA LEU A 270 -18.22 25.76 -6.04
C LEU A 270 -18.28 24.44 -5.27
N ILE A 271 -19.44 24.14 -4.69
CA ILE A 271 -19.73 22.86 -4.05
C ILE A 271 -20.84 22.18 -4.87
N ILE A 272 -20.53 21.04 -5.47
CA ILE A 272 -21.49 20.22 -6.21
C ILE A 272 -22.24 19.35 -5.19
N PRO A 273 -23.57 19.50 -5.01
CA PRO A 273 -24.33 18.66 -4.07
C PRO A 273 -24.26 17.18 -4.43
N ASN A 274 -24.33 16.28 -3.42
CA ASN A 274 -24.23 14.82 -3.62
C ASN A 274 -25.22 14.29 -4.66
N MET A 275 -26.45 14.81 -4.70
CA MET A 275 -27.45 14.42 -5.71
C MET A 275 -26.98 14.73 -7.14
N LEU A 276 -26.44 15.93 -7.36
CA LEU A 276 -25.92 16.32 -8.66
C LEU A 276 -24.64 15.53 -9.01
N ALA A 277 -23.78 15.27 -8.02
CA ALA A 277 -22.61 14.42 -8.19
C ALA A 277 -23.00 13.00 -8.62
N SER A 278 -24.03 12.39 -8.01
CA SER A 278 -24.54 11.08 -8.41
C SER A 278 -25.07 11.07 -9.85
N VAL A 279 -25.77 12.13 -10.27
CA VAL A 279 -26.22 12.26 -11.68
C VAL A 279 -25.01 12.38 -12.61
N ILE A 280 -24.04 13.23 -12.30
CA ILE A 280 -22.79 13.37 -13.08
C ILE A 280 -22.07 12.02 -13.17
N LEU A 281 -21.98 11.27 -12.06
CA LEU A 281 -21.35 9.96 -12.04
C LEU A 281 -22.05 8.98 -12.99
N VAL A 282 -23.38 8.95 -13.02
CA VAL A 282 -24.14 8.11 -13.96
C VAL A 282 -23.83 8.52 -15.40
N VAL A 283 -23.84 9.81 -15.71
CA VAL A 283 -23.48 10.32 -17.05
C VAL A 283 -22.06 9.94 -17.42
N LEU A 284 -21.08 10.12 -16.52
CA LEU A 284 -19.70 9.73 -16.75
C LEU A 284 -19.57 8.22 -17.01
N ARG A 285 -20.32 7.38 -16.28
CA ARG A 285 -20.35 5.92 -16.52
C ARG A 285 -20.89 5.60 -17.91
N LEU A 286 -21.99 6.23 -18.34
CA LEU A 286 -22.55 6.04 -19.69
C LEU A 286 -21.56 6.50 -20.77
N LEU A 287 -20.93 7.66 -20.60
CA LEU A 287 -19.91 8.17 -21.52
C LEU A 287 -18.67 7.27 -21.58
N ALA A 288 -18.31 6.61 -20.48
CA ALA A 288 -17.22 5.64 -20.46
C ALA A 288 -17.57 4.38 -21.27
N LEU A 289 -18.82 3.90 -21.22
CA LEU A 289 -19.26 2.75 -22.02
C LEU A 289 -19.15 2.99 -23.53
N VAL A 290 -19.36 4.24 -23.97
CA VAL A 290 -19.20 4.66 -25.37
C VAL A 290 -17.80 5.25 -25.67
N HIS A 291 -16.82 5.02 -24.78
CA HIS A 291 -15.42 5.43 -24.94
C HIS A 291 -15.18 6.95 -25.14
N VAL A 292 -16.15 7.79 -24.75
CA VAL A 292 -16.02 9.26 -24.80
C VAL A 292 -15.14 9.78 -23.67
N VAL A 293 -15.19 9.14 -22.51
CA VAL A 293 -14.28 9.40 -21.39
C VAL A 293 -13.51 8.14 -21.03
N ARG A 294 -12.30 8.30 -20.46
CA ARG A 294 -11.52 7.15 -19.98
C ARG A 294 -12.29 6.43 -18.86
N HIS A 295 -12.26 5.10 -18.87
CA HIS A 295 -12.96 4.26 -17.87
C HIS A 295 -12.57 4.55 -16.41
N GLU A 296 -11.39 5.13 -16.16
CA GLU A 296 -10.93 5.54 -14.81
C GLU A 296 -11.67 6.78 -14.27
N VAL A 297 -12.20 7.65 -15.14
CA VAL A 297 -12.77 8.94 -14.74
C VAL A 297 -13.98 8.79 -13.82
N PRO A 298 -14.99 7.94 -14.12
CA PRO A 298 -16.11 7.71 -13.21
C PRO A 298 -15.68 7.13 -11.86
N PHE A 299 -14.67 6.25 -11.86
CA PHE A 299 -14.14 5.65 -10.63
C PHE A 299 -13.51 6.71 -9.72
N VAL A 300 -12.57 7.50 -10.25
CA VAL A 300 -11.91 8.57 -9.49
C VAL A 300 -12.92 9.60 -9.01
N PHE A 301 -13.90 9.97 -9.85
CA PHE A 301 -14.95 10.91 -9.47
C PHE A 301 -15.84 10.37 -8.34
N GLY A 302 -16.32 9.12 -8.44
CA GLY A 302 -17.15 8.48 -7.42
C GLY A 302 -16.47 8.38 -6.05
N MET A 303 -15.15 8.12 -6.04
CA MET A 303 -14.34 8.07 -4.81
C MET A 303 -14.29 9.38 -4.04
N THR A 304 -14.61 10.53 -4.67
CA THR A 304 -14.54 11.83 -3.99
C THR A 304 -15.70 12.10 -3.03
N PHE A 305 -16.80 11.35 -3.14
CA PHE A 305 -18.01 11.56 -2.35
C PHE A 305 -18.67 10.26 -1.85
N THR A 306 -18.01 9.12 -2.06
CA THR A 306 -18.45 7.80 -1.55
C THR A 306 -17.60 7.44 -0.33
N PRO A 307 -18.20 7.21 0.86
CA PRO A 307 -17.42 6.90 2.05
C PRO A 307 -16.75 5.54 1.92
N ARG A 308 -15.50 5.45 2.39
CA ARG A 308 -14.66 4.25 2.34
C ARG A 308 -13.67 4.28 3.50
N TYR A 309 -14.11 3.82 4.66
CA TYR A 309 -13.30 3.72 5.87
C TYR A 309 -13.55 2.42 6.62
N PHE A 310 -12.56 1.96 7.36
CA PHE A 310 -12.46 0.59 7.85
C PHE A 310 -12.27 0.53 9.36
N ASN A 311 -12.79 -0.53 9.96
CA ASN A 311 -12.57 -0.83 11.37
C ASN A 311 -11.28 -1.65 11.53
N ILE A 312 -10.31 -1.10 12.26
CA ILE A 312 -9.00 -1.73 12.51
C ILE A 312 -8.88 -2.36 13.91
N THR A 313 -9.99 -2.62 14.60
CA THR A 313 -10.01 -3.20 15.95
C THR A 313 -9.27 -4.55 15.99
N LYS A 314 -9.38 -5.35 14.92
CA LYS A 314 -8.66 -6.61 14.79
C LYS A 314 -7.14 -6.40 14.80
N ALA A 315 -6.63 -5.43 14.02
CA ALA A 315 -5.21 -5.10 13.98
C ALA A 315 -4.70 -4.59 15.34
N LYS A 316 -5.47 -3.72 16.01
CA LYS A 316 -5.17 -3.24 17.37
C LYS A 316 -5.05 -4.39 18.37
N LYS A 317 -6.03 -5.31 18.35
CA LYS A 317 -6.10 -6.43 19.30
C LYS A 317 -4.99 -7.46 19.08
N TYR A 318 -4.79 -7.91 17.85
CA TYR A 318 -3.93 -9.07 17.57
C TYR A 318 -2.49 -8.68 17.23
N LEU A 319 -2.28 -7.54 16.57
CA LEU A 319 -0.94 -7.06 16.20
C LEU A 319 -0.37 -6.06 17.22
N GLY A 320 -1.21 -5.50 18.10
CA GLY A 320 -0.84 -4.35 18.92
C GLY A 320 -0.66 -3.08 18.08
N TYR A 321 -1.28 -3.03 16.90
CA TYR A 321 -1.11 -1.92 15.97
C TYR A 321 -1.75 -0.64 16.49
N SER A 322 -0.96 0.44 16.57
CA SER A 322 -1.43 1.79 16.81
C SER A 322 -0.62 2.73 15.92
N PRO A 323 -1.28 3.51 15.04
CA PRO A 323 -0.59 4.48 14.18
C PRO A 323 0.19 5.49 15.04
N ARG A 324 1.48 5.67 14.72
CA ARG A 324 2.37 6.56 15.49
C ARG A 324 2.41 7.96 14.91
N VAL A 325 2.32 8.07 13.59
CA VAL A 325 2.39 9.32 12.85
C VAL A 325 0.97 9.78 12.49
N PRO A 326 0.45 10.85 13.10
CA PRO A 326 -0.85 11.41 12.74
C PRO A 326 -0.78 12.12 11.38
N TYR A 327 -1.94 12.48 10.81
CA TYR A 327 -1.96 13.19 9.53
C TYR A 327 -1.22 14.52 9.52
N SER A 328 -1.24 15.28 10.63
CA SER A 328 -0.58 16.59 10.73
C SER A 328 0.92 16.50 10.43
N GLU A 329 1.58 15.46 10.90
CA GLU A 329 3.01 15.20 10.67
C GLU A 329 3.23 14.50 9.33
N GLY A 330 2.48 13.43 9.05
CA GLY A 330 2.67 12.65 7.83
C GLY A 330 2.49 13.46 6.56
N VAL A 331 1.52 14.40 6.54
CA VAL A 331 1.26 15.29 5.40
C VAL A 331 2.43 16.25 5.16
N GLN A 332 2.99 16.81 6.23
CA GLN A 332 4.15 17.71 6.13
C GLN A 332 5.33 16.96 5.50
N THR A 333 5.64 15.77 6.00
CA THR A 333 6.75 14.95 5.50
C THR A 333 6.52 14.50 4.06
N ALA A 334 5.29 14.09 3.72
CA ALA A 334 4.92 13.70 2.35
C ALA A 334 5.11 14.84 1.35
N VAL A 335 4.62 16.05 1.67
CA VAL A 335 4.74 17.21 0.78
C VAL A 335 6.19 17.62 0.62
N ARG A 336 6.95 17.72 1.72
CA ARG A 336 8.38 18.06 1.67
C ARG A 336 9.15 17.11 0.75
N ALA A 337 9.03 15.79 0.99
CA ALA A 337 9.70 14.79 0.18
C ALA A 337 9.27 14.83 -1.30
N CYS A 338 8.01 15.19 -1.60
CA CYS A 338 7.55 15.34 -2.97
C CYS A 338 8.18 16.56 -3.66
N LEU A 339 8.29 17.69 -2.97
CA LEU A 339 8.89 18.91 -3.51
C LEU A 339 10.40 18.72 -3.73
N ASP A 340 11.11 18.18 -2.73
CA ASP A 340 12.55 17.92 -2.83
C ASP A 340 12.89 17.03 -4.04
N ARG A 341 12.07 16.00 -4.28
CA ARG A 341 12.22 15.12 -5.45
C ARG A 341 11.99 15.87 -6.75
N TRP A 342 10.97 16.73 -6.84
CA TRP A 342 10.71 17.51 -8.06
C TRP A 342 11.85 18.49 -8.35
N ASP A 343 12.40 19.15 -7.33
CA ASP A 343 13.53 20.07 -7.47
C ASP A 343 14.79 19.34 -7.98
N GLN A 344 15.03 18.11 -7.50
CA GLN A 344 16.11 17.25 -8.02
C GLN A 344 15.87 16.82 -9.47
N GLU A 345 14.66 16.41 -9.82
CA GLU A 345 14.28 16.02 -11.18
C GLU A 345 14.39 17.19 -12.17
N GLU A 346 14.07 18.42 -11.75
CA GLU A 346 14.23 19.64 -12.55
C GLU A 346 15.71 20.02 -12.71
N SER A 347 16.50 19.91 -11.64
CA SER A 347 17.95 20.15 -11.67
C SER A 347 18.69 19.20 -12.59
N GLN A 348 18.26 17.93 -12.69
CA GLN A 348 18.85 16.94 -13.60
C GLN A 348 18.50 17.17 -15.07
N LYS A 349 17.34 17.79 -15.38
CA LYS A 349 16.95 18.13 -16.76
C LYS A 349 17.67 19.36 -17.32
N THR A 350 18.24 20.18 -16.43
CA THR A 350 18.91 21.44 -16.79
C THR A 350 20.42 21.27 -16.94
N LYS A 351 20.95 20.08 -16.62
CA LYS A 351 22.32 19.62 -16.91
C LYS A 351 22.30 18.75 -18.16
#